data_AF-A0A918LID2-F1
#
_entry.id   AF-A0A918LID2-F1
#
_cell.length_a   1.000
_cell.length_b   1.000
_cell.length_c   1.000
_cell.angle_alpha   90.00
_cell.angle_beta   90.00
_cell.angle_gamma   90.00
#
_symmetry.space_group_name_H-M   'P 1'
#
loop_
_entity.id
_entity.type
_entity.pdbx_description
1 polymer ?
#
loop_
_entity_poly.entity_id
_entity_poly.type
_entity_poly.pdbx_seq_one_letter_code
_entity_poly.pdbx_strand_id
1 'polypeptide(L)'
;MTDDERRVEIEYCTQCRWLPRAAWLAQELLTTFEAELTEVALKPGTGGVFVVRAAGEVVWDRREHGFPEPTAVKKAVRDRVAPGRTLGHSEKTGR
;
A
#
# COMPACT_ATOMS: atom_id res chain seq x y z
N MET A 1 5.37 9.57 -18.58
CA MET A 1 5.58 8.84 -17.32
C MET A 1 6.01 9.83 -16.28
N THR A 2 5.04 10.42 -15.59
CA THR A 2 5.29 11.28 -14.43
C THR A 2 5.68 10.38 -13.27
N ASP A 3 6.65 10.81 -12.47
CA ASP A 3 7.22 10.06 -11.34
C ASP A 3 6.15 9.52 -10.36
N ASP A 4 4.99 10.18 -10.32
CA ASP A 4 3.86 9.87 -9.46
C ASP A 4 3.10 8.58 -9.84
N GLU A 5 3.14 8.11 -11.10
CA GLU A 5 2.36 6.93 -11.54
C GLU A 5 2.82 5.60 -10.92
N ARG A 6 4.04 5.57 -10.35
CA ARG A 6 4.68 4.39 -9.75
C ARG A 6 4.98 4.60 -8.26
N ARG A 7 4.35 5.61 -7.68
CA ARG A 7 4.49 6.00 -6.29
C ARG A 7 3.40 5.37 -5.45
N VAL A 8 3.76 4.93 -4.24
CA VAL A 8 2.80 4.60 -3.19
C VAL A 8 3.00 5.53 -1.99
N GLU A 9 1.91 6.05 -1.42
CA GLU A 9 1.91 6.83 -0.18
C GLU A 9 1.13 6.05 0.90
N ILE A 10 1.71 5.91 2.09
CA ILE A 10 1.03 5.37 3.28
C ILE A 10 0.91 6.50 4.30
N GLU A 11 -0.30 7.05 4.42
CA GLU A 11 -0.63 8.07 5.42
C GLU A 11 -1.06 7.39 6.73
N TYR A 12 -0.35 7.65 7.83
CA TYR A 12 -0.56 6.93 9.10
C TYR A 12 -0.66 7.86 10.31
N CYS A 13 -1.53 7.51 11.25
CA CYS A 13 -1.69 8.22 12.51
C CYS A 13 -0.46 8.06 13.41
N THR A 14 0.24 9.16 13.66
CA THR A 14 1.41 9.21 14.56
C THR A 14 1.03 9.03 16.04
N GLN A 15 -0.07 9.67 16.46
CA GLN A 15 -0.61 9.59 17.82
C GLN A 15 -1.05 8.16 18.20
N CYS A 16 -1.41 7.37 17.20
CA CYS A 16 -1.89 6.00 17.35
C CYS A 16 -0.74 4.96 17.36
N ARG A 17 0.52 5.41 17.23
CA ARG A 17 1.72 4.55 17.20
C ARG A 17 1.70 3.52 16.05
N TRP A 18 1.14 3.87 14.89
CA TRP A 18 1.04 2.96 13.73
C TRP A 18 2.23 3.00 12.77
N LEU A 19 3.28 3.78 13.08
CA LEU A 19 4.52 3.78 12.28
C LEU A 19 5.06 2.36 12.01
N PRO A 20 5.17 1.44 13.00
CA PRO A 20 5.70 0.10 12.74
C PRO A 20 4.86 -0.67 11.71
N ARG A 21 3.53 -0.52 11.74
CA ARG A 21 2.63 -1.16 10.77
C ARG A 21 2.78 -0.55 9.38
N ALA A 22 2.90 0.77 9.29
CA ALA A 22 3.12 1.47 8.03
C ALA A 22 4.48 1.10 7.41
N ALA A 23 5.54 1.05 8.22
CA ALA A 23 6.87 0.67 7.80
C ALA A 23 6.94 -0.79 7.32
N TRP A 24 6.31 -1.72 8.04
CA TRP A 24 6.22 -3.11 7.62
C TRP A 24 5.47 -3.26 6.29
N LEU A 25 4.33 -2.59 6.13
CA LEU A 25 3.60 -2.62 4.85
C LEU A 25 4.44 -2.02 3.71
N ALA A 26 5.22 -0.97 3.96
CA ALA A 26 6.13 -0.42 2.97
C ALA A 26 7.20 -1.44 2.55
N GLN A 27 7.78 -2.18 3.51
CA GLN A 27 8.74 -3.25 3.22
C GLN A 27 8.10 -4.35 2.37
N GLU A 28 6.89 -4.78 2.72
CA GLU A 28 6.13 -5.78 1.96
C GLU A 28 5.91 -5.36 0.50
N LEU A 29 5.55 -4.08 0.28
CA LEU A 29 5.31 -3.53 -1.05
C LEU A 29 6.60 -3.39 -1.85
N LEU A 30 7.66 -2.83 -1.27
CA LEU A 30 8.96 -2.67 -1.93
C LEU A 30 9.59 -4.01 -2.28
N THR A 31 9.41 -5.04 -1.44
CA THR A 31 9.89 -6.40 -1.72
C THR A 31 9.08 -7.05 -2.85
N THR A 32 7.79 -6.76 -2.95
CA THR A 32 6.90 -7.39 -3.95
C THR A 32 7.01 -6.73 -5.33
N PHE A 33 7.23 -5.42 -5.37
CA PHE A 33 7.15 -4.57 -6.57
C PHE A 33 8.47 -3.82 -6.84
N GLU A 34 9.61 -4.45 -6.54
CA GLU A 34 10.94 -3.85 -6.62
C GLU A 34 11.26 -3.18 -7.97
N ALA A 35 10.69 -3.68 -9.07
CA ALA A 35 10.94 -3.17 -10.42
C ALA A 35 9.85 -2.19 -10.90
N GLU A 36 8.69 -2.19 -10.24
CA GLU A 36 7.52 -1.41 -10.65
C GLU A 36 7.37 -0.12 -9.86
N LEU A 37 7.73 -0.11 -8.57
CA LEU A 37 7.61 1.07 -7.72
C LEU A 37 8.87 1.93 -7.80
N THR A 38 8.67 3.24 -7.91
CA THR A 38 9.77 4.22 -7.79
C THR A 38 10.06 4.54 -6.34
N GLU A 39 9.01 4.69 -5.53
CA GLU A 39 9.12 4.91 -4.08
C GLU A 39 7.86 4.46 -3.31
N VAL A 40 8.05 4.25 -2.01
CA VAL A 40 6.97 4.18 -1.03
C VAL A 40 7.21 5.25 0.04
N ALA A 41 6.33 6.25 0.10
CA ALA A 41 6.41 7.35 1.04
C ALA A 41 5.59 7.05 2.31
N LEU A 42 6.21 7.24 3.48
CA LEU A 42 5.50 7.22 4.76
C LEU A 42 5.13 8.65 5.15
N LYS A 43 3.83 8.95 5.18
CA LYS A 43 3.31 10.29 5.48
C LYS A 43 2.69 10.35 6.88
N PRO A 44 3.27 11.14 7.80
CA PRO A 44 2.66 11.39 9.11
C PRO A 44 1.29 12.05 8.98
N GLY A 45 0.31 11.52 9.71
CA GLY A 45 -1.02 12.09 9.85
C GLY A 45 -1.56 11.96 11.29
N THR A 46 -2.81 12.35 11.48
CA THR A 46 -3.51 12.39 12.79
C THR A 46 -4.93 11.82 12.68
N GLY A 47 -5.72 11.85 13.76
CA GLY A 47 -7.16 11.52 13.70
C GLY A 47 -7.46 10.06 13.35
N GLY A 48 -6.56 9.16 13.72
CA GLY A 48 -6.66 7.76 13.34
C GLY A 48 -6.72 7.61 11.82
N VAL A 49 -5.86 8.23 11.04
CA VAL A 49 -5.73 7.94 9.60
C VAL A 49 -4.86 6.70 9.37
N PHE A 50 -5.27 5.84 8.44
CA PHE A 50 -4.41 4.81 7.85
C PHE A 50 -4.92 4.57 6.43
N VAL A 51 -4.30 5.25 5.46
CA VAL A 51 -4.72 5.27 4.06
C VAL A 51 -3.52 4.92 3.18
N VAL A 52 -3.73 4.03 2.20
CA VAL A 52 -2.74 3.70 1.18
C VAL A 52 -3.21 4.29 -0.14
N ARG A 53 -2.33 5.05 -0.80
CA ARG A 53 -2.55 5.57 -2.15
C ARG A 53 -1.54 4.99 -3.12
N ALA A 54 -1.98 4.60 -4.30
CA ALA A 54 -1.11 4.18 -5.40
C ALA A 54 -1.40 5.07 -6.61
N ALA A 55 -0.37 5.66 -7.20
CA ALA A 55 -0.51 6.62 -8.30
C ALA A 55 -1.51 7.76 -7.99
N GLY A 56 -1.44 8.28 -6.76
CA GLY A 56 -2.31 9.35 -6.26
C GLY A 56 -3.72 8.92 -5.82
N GLU A 57 -4.16 7.70 -6.13
CA GLU A 57 -5.51 7.21 -5.84
C GLU A 57 -5.56 6.34 -4.60
N VAL A 58 -6.62 6.48 -3.79
CA VAL A 58 -6.84 5.65 -2.60
C VAL A 58 -7.13 4.22 -3.02
N VAL A 59 -6.26 3.29 -2.63
CA VAL A 59 -6.42 1.84 -2.86
C VAL A 59 -6.78 1.10 -1.57
N TRP A 60 -6.59 1.74 -0.40
CA TRP A 60 -7.02 1.21 0.88
C TRP A 60 -7.32 2.34 1.87
N ASP A 61 -8.49 2.29 2.52
CA ASP A 61 -8.80 3.10 3.69
C ASP A 61 -9.21 2.19 4.85
N ARG A 62 -8.55 2.36 6.00
CA ARG A 62 -8.86 1.60 7.22
C ARG A 62 -10.27 1.85 7.75
N ARG A 63 -10.84 3.04 7.54
CA ARG A 63 -12.20 3.36 7.98
C ARG A 63 -13.25 2.53 7.23
N GLU A 64 -12.94 2.12 6.00
CA GLU A 64 -13.83 1.31 5.17
C GLU A 64 -13.53 -0.20 5.32
N HIS A 65 -12.25 -0.57 5.33
CA HIS A 65 -11.82 -1.97 5.19
C HIS A 65 -11.12 -2.55 6.42
N GLY A 66 -10.94 -1.76 7.49
CA GLY A 66 -10.12 -2.14 8.64
C GLY A 66 -8.61 -2.11 8.31
N PHE A 67 -7.79 -2.63 9.21
CA PHE A 67 -6.34 -2.64 8.96
C PHE A 67 -5.99 -3.54 7.77
N PRO A 68 -5.03 -3.11 6.94
CA PRO A 68 -4.67 -3.85 5.75
C PRO A 68 -4.10 -5.22 6.08
N GLU A 69 -4.63 -6.23 5.42
CA GLU A 69 -3.96 -7.51 5.25
C GLU A 69 -3.04 -7.38 4.02
N PRO A 70 -1.74 -7.75 4.12
CA PRO A 70 -0.77 -7.52 3.05
C PRO A 70 -1.19 -8.03 1.68
N THR A 71 -1.82 -9.19 1.60
CA THR A 71 -2.24 -9.80 0.35
C THR A 71 -3.29 -8.95 -0.34
N ALA A 72 -4.27 -8.45 0.43
CA ALA A 72 -5.32 -7.58 -0.10
C ALA A 72 -4.76 -6.25 -0.62
N VAL A 73 -3.84 -5.62 0.13
CA VAL A 73 -3.22 -4.37 -0.32
C VAL A 73 -2.29 -4.59 -1.50
N LYS A 74 -1.50 -5.67 -1.53
CA LYS A 74 -0.64 -6.00 -2.68
C LYS A 74 -1.47 -6.14 -3.96
N LYS A 75 -2.63 -6.80 -3.89
CA LYS A 75 -3.57 -6.89 -5.02
C LYS A 75 -4.04 -5.51 -5.49
N ALA A 76 -4.55 -4.69 -4.56
CA ALA A 76 -5.06 -3.36 -4.89
C ALA A 76 -3.97 -2.44 -5.48
N VAL A 77 -2.75 -2.50 -4.95
CA VAL A 77 -1.59 -1.77 -5.48
C VAL A 77 -1.21 -2.28 -6.87
N ARG A 78 -1.09 -3.60 -7.06
CA ARG A 78 -0.80 -4.21 -8.37
C ARG A 78 -1.80 -3.76 -9.42
N ASP A 79 -3.10 -3.84 -9.12
CA ASP A 79 -4.14 -3.49 -10.09
C ASP A 79 -4.00 -2.05 -10.59
N ARG A 80 -3.35 -1.19 -9.80
CA ARG A 80 -3.10 0.21 -10.14
C ARG A 80 -1.74 0.50 -10.79
N VAL A 81 -0.66 -0.13 -10.35
CA VAL A 81 0.73 0.18 -10.80
C VAL A 81 1.33 -0.87 -11.73
N ALA A 82 0.78 -2.08 -11.73
CA ALA A 82 1.30 -3.25 -12.44
C ALA A 82 0.19 -4.24 -12.85
N PRO A 83 -0.85 -3.82 -13.61
CA PRO A 83 -2.08 -4.61 -13.83
C PRO A 83 -1.87 -5.95 -14.54
N GLY A 84 -0.74 -6.17 -15.22
CA GLY A 84 -0.39 -7.44 -15.87
C GLY A 84 0.47 -8.40 -15.02
N ARG A 85 0.89 -8.01 -13.81
CA ARG A 85 1.82 -8.80 -12.98
C ARG A 85 1.09 -9.85 -12.17
N THR A 86 1.56 -11.09 -12.18
CA THR A 86 1.07 -12.14 -11.28
C THR A 86 1.75 -12.05 -9.91
N LEU A 87 1.00 -12.14 -8.82
CA LEU A 87 1.50 -12.14 -7.43
C LEU A 87 1.79 -13.55 -6.88
N GLY A 88 1.84 -14.57 -7.75
CA GLY A 88 2.11 -15.96 -7.36
C GLY A 88 1.15 -16.46 -6.27
N HIS A 89 1.71 -16.91 -5.14
CA HIS A 89 0.94 -17.42 -4.01
C HIS A 89 -0.06 -16.41 -3.42
N SER A 90 0.21 -15.12 -3.58
CA SER A 90 -0.68 -14.05 -3.12
C SER A 90 -1.91 -13.84 -4.01
N GLU A 91 -2.04 -14.53 -5.15
CA GLU A 91 -3.27 -14.48 -5.95
C GLU A 91 -4.47 -15.16 -5.26
N LYS A 92 -4.21 -16.23 -4.49
CA LYS A 92 -5.26 -17.06 -3.89
C LYS A 92 -5.47 -16.70 -2.42
N THR A 93 -6.43 -15.81 -2.17
CA THR A 93 -7.06 -15.67 -0.85
C THR A 93 -8.55 -15.80 -1.07
N GLY A 94 -9.06 -17.01 -0.90
CA GLY A 94 -10.43 -17.36 -1.20
C GLY A 94 -10.65 -18.86 -1.09
N ARG A 95 -10.75 -19.36 0.14
CA ARG A 95 -11.67 -20.43 0.48
C ARG A 95 -12.45 -19.99 1.70
#